data_AF-A0A5C6TX48-F1
#
_entry.id   AF-A0A5C6TX48-F1
#
_cell.length_a   1.000
_cell.length_b   1.000
_cell.length_c   1.000
_cell.angle_alpha   90.00
_cell.angle_beta   90.00
_cell.angle_gamma   90.00
#
_symmetry.space_group_name_H-M   'P 1'
#
loop_
_entity.id
_entity.type
_entity.pdbx_description
1 polymer ?
#
loop_
_entity_poly.entity_id
_entity_poly.type
_entity_poly.pdbx_seq_one_letter_code
_entity_poly.pdbx_strand_id
1 'polypeptide(L)'
;MPNPVDLPPGLAPYRRSATFTEATVPAALLRDHDSKEGSWGLIHVEAGALRYRITDPRRAAFETILSPDTAPGLIEPTIRHNVEPVGPVRFHIEFWRAS
;
A
#
# COMPACT_ATOMS: atom_id res chain seq x y z
N MET A 1 8.41 -5.80 15.50
CA MET A 1 9.16 -6.44 14.38
C MET A 1 9.41 -5.38 13.32
N PRO A 2 10.56 -5.41 12.61
CA PRO A 2 10.78 -4.49 11.49
C PRO A 2 9.78 -4.76 10.36
N ASN A 3 9.53 -3.75 9.53
CA ASN A 3 8.68 -3.90 8.36
C ASN A 3 9.48 -4.58 7.24
N PRO A 4 8.87 -5.52 6.49
CA PRO A 4 9.50 -6.07 5.30
C PRO A 4 9.72 -4.96 4.26
N VAL A 5 10.77 -5.09 3.45
CA VAL A 5 11.10 -4.15 2.37
C VAL A 5 10.91 -4.74 0.98
N ASP A 6 10.77 -6.06 0.89
CA ASP A 6 10.57 -6.81 -0.35
C ASP A 6 9.42 -7.82 -0.20
N LEU A 7 8.79 -8.16 -1.33
CA LEU A 7 7.83 -9.26 -1.38
C LEU A 7 8.52 -10.60 -1.06
N PRO A 8 7.86 -11.50 -0.32
CA PRO A 8 8.32 -12.88 -0.20
C PRO A 8 8.48 -13.55 -1.58
N PRO A 9 9.46 -14.46 -1.75
CA PRO A 9 9.60 -15.23 -2.97
C PRO A 9 8.37 -16.14 -3.19
N GLY A 10 8.09 -16.44 -4.47
CA GLY A 10 7.00 -17.36 -4.84
C GLY A 10 5.60 -16.72 -4.91
N LEU A 11 5.51 -15.40 -4.77
CA LEU A 11 4.28 -14.65 -5.02
C LEU A 11 4.17 -14.23 -6.48
N ALA A 12 2.95 -14.18 -7.00
CA ALA A 12 2.65 -13.64 -8.32
C ALA A 12 1.53 -12.58 -8.25
N PRO A 13 1.52 -11.59 -9.16
CA PRO A 13 0.45 -10.62 -9.23
C PRO A 13 -0.80 -11.31 -9.78
N TYR A 14 -1.95 -11.09 -9.15
CA TYR A 14 -3.22 -11.67 -9.61
C TYR A 14 -4.30 -10.63 -9.88
N ARG A 15 -4.13 -9.38 -9.40
CA ARG A 15 -5.08 -8.30 -9.61
C ARG A 15 -4.40 -6.94 -9.48
N ARG A 16 -4.92 -5.95 -10.20
CA ARG A 16 -4.62 -4.53 -10.04
C ARG A 16 -5.93 -3.76 -9.79
N SER A 17 -5.90 -2.74 -8.95
CA SER A 17 -7.04 -1.81 -8.79
C SER A 17 -7.19 -0.89 -10.00
N ALA A 18 -8.27 -0.11 -10.04
CA ALA A 18 -8.28 1.10 -10.87
C ALA A 18 -7.22 2.09 -10.35
N THR A 19 -6.82 3.05 -11.20
CA THR A 19 -6.05 4.21 -10.74
C THR A 19 -6.97 5.13 -9.93
N PHE A 20 -6.55 5.45 -8.72
CA PHE A 20 -7.21 6.39 -7.83
C PHE A 20 -6.54 7.75 -7.90
N THR A 21 -7.30 8.77 -7.53
CA THR A 21 -6.86 10.16 -7.33
C THR A 21 -7.27 10.64 -5.95
N GLU A 22 -6.86 11.84 -5.55
CA GLU A 22 -7.32 12.49 -4.31
C GLU A 22 -8.84 12.61 -4.21
N ALA A 23 -9.53 12.66 -5.36
CA ALA A 23 -10.99 12.75 -5.43
C ALA A 23 -11.70 11.39 -5.54
N THR A 24 -11.00 10.34 -5.98
CA THR A 24 -11.61 9.03 -6.28
C THR A 24 -11.13 7.90 -5.39
N VAL A 25 -10.13 8.15 -4.54
CA VAL A 25 -9.66 7.18 -3.53
C VAL A 25 -10.83 6.74 -2.64
N PRO A 26 -11.08 5.42 -2.50
CA PRO A 26 -12.12 4.94 -1.60
C PRO A 26 -11.84 5.35 -0.16
N ALA A 27 -12.85 5.89 0.53
CA ALA A 27 -12.74 6.34 1.92
C ALA A 27 -12.26 5.24 2.89
N ALA A 28 -12.42 3.96 2.53
CA ALA A 28 -11.88 2.84 3.31
C ALA A 28 -10.35 2.84 3.34
N LEU A 29 -9.67 3.22 2.26
CA LEU A 29 -8.20 3.25 2.19
C LEU A 29 -7.59 4.39 3.02
N LEU A 30 -8.38 5.44 3.29
CA LEU A 30 -7.98 6.61 4.08
C LEU A 30 -8.01 6.37 5.59
N ARG A 31 -8.59 5.25 6.02
CA ARG A 31 -8.68 4.85 7.43
C ARG A 31 -7.87 3.58 7.63
N ASP A 32 -7.58 3.28 8.90
CA ASP A 32 -6.97 2.01 9.26
C ASP A 32 -7.81 0.84 8.73
N HIS A 33 -7.17 0.03 7.92
CA HIS A 33 -7.71 -1.20 7.36
C HIS A 33 -6.56 -2.20 7.18
N ASP A 34 -6.92 -3.43 6.86
CA ASP A 34 -5.99 -4.51 6.60
C ASP A 34 -6.39 -5.30 5.35
N SER A 35 -5.40 -5.98 4.75
CA SER A 35 -5.65 -6.92 3.68
C SER A 35 -5.94 -8.31 4.25
N LYS A 36 -6.59 -9.15 3.44
CA LYS A 36 -6.87 -10.54 3.80
C LYS A 36 -5.58 -11.34 3.98
N GLU A 37 -5.65 -12.37 4.81
CA GLU A 37 -4.60 -13.36 4.97
C GLU A 37 -4.08 -13.88 3.62
N GLY A 38 -2.76 -14.04 3.50
CA GLY A 38 -2.10 -14.46 2.26
C GLY A 38 -2.13 -13.45 1.10
N SER A 39 -2.71 -12.26 1.27
CA SER A 39 -2.76 -11.22 0.23
C SER A 39 -1.81 -10.06 0.52
N TRP A 40 -0.78 -9.97 -0.29
CA TRP A 40 0.18 -8.86 -0.30
C TRP A 40 -0.29 -7.76 -1.25
N GLY A 41 0.08 -6.52 -0.95
CA GLY A 41 -0.18 -5.38 -1.81
C GLY A 41 1.08 -4.59 -2.13
N LEU A 42 1.15 -4.00 -3.32
CA LEU A 42 2.12 -2.97 -3.67
C LEU A 42 1.38 -1.70 -4.06
N ILE A 43 1.73 -0.57 -3.45
CA ILE A 43 1.17 0.75 -3.76
C ILE A 43 2.11 1.45 -4.74
N HIS A 44 1.65 1.64 -5.97
CA HIS A 44 2.39 2.33 -7.02
C HIS A 44 1.84 3.74 -7.21
N VAL A 45 2.69 4.75 -7.04
CA VAL A 45 2.34 6.15 -7.35
C VAL A 45 2.81 6.47 -8.77
N GLU A 46 1.86 6.86 -9.62
CA GLU A 46 2.08 7.24 -11.01
C GLU A 46 2.37 8.74 -11.15
N ALA A 47 1.78 9.57 -10.28
CA ALA A 47 2.03 11.01 -10.21
C ALA A 47 1.69 11.57 -8.82
N GLY A 48 2.37 12.65 -8.43
CA GLY A 48 2.12 13.32 -7.15
C GLY A 48 2.71 12.58 -5.95
N ALA A 49 2.07 12.71 -4.79
CA ALA A 49 2.56 12.16 -3.54
C ALA A 49 1.45 11.51 -2.71
N LEU A 50 1.77 10.37 -2.11
CA LEU A 50 0.88 9.62 -1.23
C LEU A 50 1.60 9.29 0.07
N ARG A 51 1.07 9.72 1.21
CA ARG A 51 1.57 9.28 2.51
C ARG A 51 1.06 7.86 2.78
N TYR A 52 1.96 6.96 3.13
CA TYR A 52 1.65 5.59 3.53
C TYR A 52 2.09 5.37 4.98
N ARG A 53 1.21 4.77 5.79
CA ARG A 53 1.45 4.50 7.22
C ARG A 53 1.15 3.06 7.58
N ILE A 54 2.01 2.45 8.39
CA ILE A 54 1.73 1.20 9.11
C ILE A 54 1.40 1.57 10.55
N THR A 55 0.17 1.24 10.97
CA THR A 55 -0.37 1.60 12.29
C THR A 55 -0.57 0.37 13.19
N ASP A 56 -0.27 -0.83 12.70
CA ASP A 56 -0.45 -2.06 13.44
C ASP A 56 0.54 -2.20 14.61
N PRO A 57 0.07 -2.51 15.84
CA PRO A 57 0.96 -2.68 17.00
C PRO A 57 1.90 -3.88 16.90
N ARG A 58 1.68 -4.82 15.98
CA ARG A 58 2.60 -5.95 15.70
C ARG A 58 3.85 -5.51 14.94
N ARG A 59 3.87 -4.29 14.40
CA ARG A 59 4.95 -3.71 13.60
C ARG A 59 5.49 -2.45 14.25
N ALA A 60 6.70 -2.07 13.88
CA ALA A 60 7.21 -0.76 14.23
C ALA A 60 6.38 0.31 13.49
N ALA A 61 6.02 1.38 14.20
CA ALA A 61 5.36 2.52 13.57
C ALA A 61 6.20 3.02 12.40
N PHE A 62 5.55 3.23 11.26
CA PHE A 62 6.20 3.60 10.02
C PHE A 62 5.33 4.56 9.24
N GLU A 63 5.96 5.59 8.69
CA GLU A 63 5.37 6.56 7.78
C GLU A 63 6.39 6.90 6.70
N THR A 64 5.93 6.99 5.46
CA THR A 64 6.75 7.46 4.34
C THR A 64 5.89 8.19 3.30
N ILE A 65 6.53 9.01 2.47
CA ILE A 65 5.93 9.60 1.27
C ILE A 65 6.33 8.77 0.06
N LEU A 66 5.32 8.23 -0.62
CA LEU A 66 5.46 7.56 -1.90
C LEU A 66 5.28 8.56 -3.04
N SER A 67 6.07 8.42 -4.08
CA SER A 67 6.05 9.22 -5.31
C SER A 67 6.49 8.35 -6.50
N PRO A 68 6.44 8.85 -7.74
CA PRO A 68 6.93 8.11 -8.91
C PRO A 68 8.42 7.73 -8.81
N ASP A 69 9.20 8.46 -8.03
CA ASP A 69 10.66 8.27 -7.89
C ASP A 69 11.05 7.36 -6.73
N THR A 70 10.07 6.87 -5.95
CA THR A 70 10.30 5.97 -4.81
C THR A 70 9.91 4.53 -5.14
N ALA A 71 10.48 3.57 -4.41
CA ALA A 71 9.98 2.21 -4.44
C ALA A 71 8.48 2.15 -4.04
N PRO A 72 7.71 1.18 -4.57
CA PRO A 72 6.32 0.98 -4.16
C PRO A 72 6.16 0.75 -2.66
N GLY A 73 5.03 1.17 -2.10
CA GLY A 73 4.68 0.87 -0.71
C GLY A 73 4.29 -0.61 -0.56
N LEU A 74 4.96 -1.36 0.31
CA LEU A 74 4.67 -2.78 0.55
C LEU A 74 3.60 -2.94 1.65
N ILE A 75 2.48 -3.56 1.29
CA ILE A 75 1.40 -3.93 2.21
C ILE A 75 1.52 -5.41 2.57
N GLU A 76 1.74 -5.68 3.85
CA GLU A 76 1.79 -7.03 4.41
C GLU A 76 0.38 -7.56 4.76
N PRO A 77 0.09 -8.87 4.55
CA PRO A 77 -1.17 -9.49 4.95
C PRO A 77 -1.56 -9.21 6.39
N THR A 78 -2.83 -8.85 6.60
CA THR A 78 -3.45 -8.59 7.92
C THR A 78 -2.89 -7.41 8.70
N ILE A 79 -1.79 -6.77 8.27
CA ILE A 79 -1.17 -5.65 8.99
C ILE A 79 -1.95 -4.37 8.72
N ARG A 80 -2.41 -3.71 9.78
CA ARG A 80 -3.12 -2.44 9.69
C ARG A 80 -2.26 -1.32 9.11
N HIS A 81 -2.83 -0.64 8.14
CA HIS A 81 -2.23 0.47 7.44
C HIS A 81 -3.30 1.42 6.91
N ASN A 82 -2.87 2.59 6.44
CA ASN A 82 -3.71 3.53 5.72
C ASN A 82 -2.87 4.37 4.75
N VAL A 83 -3.55 5.08 3.85
CA VAL A 83 -2.94 6.06 2.94
C VAL A 83 -3.60 7.42 3.06
N GLU A 84 -2.88 8.46 2.70
CA GLU A 84 -3.38 9.84 2.69
C GLU A 84 -2.79 10.60 1.49
N PRO A 85 -3.63 11.10 0.56
CA PRO A 85 -3.17 11.98 -0.51
C PRO A 85 -2.45 13.21 0.02
N VAL A 86 -1.30 13.54 -0.54
CA VAL A 86 -0.55 14.77 -0.22
C VAL A 86 -0.64 15.72 -1.41
N GLY A 87 -1.81 16.34 -1.55
CA GLY A 87 -2.18 17.10 -2.74
C GLY A 87 -2.65 16.20 -3.89
N PRO A 88 -2.61 16.69 -5.15
CA PRO A 88 -2.99 15.91 -6.33
C PRO A 88 -2.14 14.64 -6.45
N VAL A 89 -2.78 13.50 -6.69
CA VAL A 89 -2.10 12.20 -6.75
C VAL A 89 -2.76 11.28 -7.78
N ARG A 90 -1.98 10.36 -8.35
CA ARG A 90 -2.47 9.22 -9.13
C ARG A 90 -1.74 7.97 -8.65
N PHE A 91 -2.46 6.96 -8.21
CA PHE A 91 -1.86 5.73 -7.71
C PHE A 91 -2.78 4.53 -7.90
N HIS A 92 -2.22 3.32 -7.81
CA HIS A 92 -2.98 2.08 -7.81
C HIS A 92 -2.35 1.05 -6.86
N ILE A 93 -3.08 -0.02 -6.58
CA ILE A 93 -2.61 -1.13 -5.77
C ILE A 93 -2.57 -2.39 -6.64
N GLU A 94 -1.41 -3.04 -6.69
CA GLU A 94 -1.26 -4.41 -7.19
C GLU A 94 -1.40 -5.40 -6.05
N PHE A 95 -2.11 -6.50 -6.29
CA PHE A 95 -2.34 -7.55 -5.31
C PHE A 95 -1.61 -8.82 -5.72
N TRP A 96 -0.89 -9.39 -4.75
CA TRP A 96 0.01 -10.51 -4.91
C TRP A 96 -0.37 -11.63 -3.94
N ARG A 97 -0.21 -12.88 -4.36
CA ARG A 97 -0.42 -14.07 -3.51
C ARG A 97 0.41 -15.25 -4.03
N ALA A 98 0.55 -16.30 -3.22
CA ALA A 98 1.14 -17.55 -3.69
C ALA A 98 0.31 -18.11 -4.85
N SER A 99 1.00 -18.55 -5.91
CA SER A 99 0.38 -19.19 -7.07
C SER A 99 0.00 -20.64 -6.79
#